data_AF-A0A1C5ZI64-F1
#
_entry.id   AF-A0A1C5ZI64-F1
#
_cell.length_a   1.000
_cell.length_b   1.000
_cell.length_c   1.000
_cell.angle_alpha   90.00
_cell.angle_beta   90.00
_cell.angle_gamma   90.00
#
_symmetry.space_group_name_H-M   'P 1'
#
loop_
_entity.id
_entity.type
_entity.pdbx_description
1 polymer ?
#
loop_
_entity_poly.entity_id
_entity_poly.type
_entity_poly.pdbx_seq_one_letter_code
_entity_poly.pdbx_strand_id
1 'polypeptide(L)'
;MTIEEIKIRQMANQHLLKPTDKMTVLHDLCGVQAQFMVNAMHSLKIRCSDYNEDTVKDGLVKNWTVRGTVHVFAEDDLPSFIHCNNGQDYLRNDWRGYTFWNQRDKWALTPERQAYFANVILEALKCSELTREELKVSADKTV
;
A
#
# COMPACT_ATOMS: atom_id res chain seq x y z
N MET A 1 -12.43 31.44 7.03
CA MET A 1 -12.68 30.09 7.55
C MET A 1 -11.97 29.95 8.89
N THR A 2 -12.66 29.57 9.94
CA THR A 2 -12.11 29.43 11.31
C THR A 2 -11.48 28.06 11.53
N ILE A 3 -10.70 27.90 12.61
CA ILE A 3 -10.13 26.58 12.99
C ILE A 3 -11.24 25.57 13.25
N GLU A 4 -12.33 26.00 13.90
CA GLU A 4 -13.46 25.12 14.22
C GLU A 4 -14.16 24.64 12.95
N GLU A 5 -14.36 25.53 11.98
CA GLU A 5 -14.91 25.16 10.67
C GLU A 5 -14.01 24.15 9.94
N ILE A 6 -12.67 24.29 10.03
CA ILE A 6 -11.73 23.33 9.45
C ILE A 6 -11.87 21.96 10.12
N LYS A 7 -11.93 21.91 11.46
CA LYS A 7 -12.08 20.64 12.20
C LYS A 7 -13.37 19.92 11.84
N ILE A 8 -14.49 20.64 11.81
CA ILE A 8 -15.78 20.05 11.45
C ILE A 8 -15.73 19.49 10.03
N ARG A 9 -15.14 20.23 9.08
CA ARG A 9 -14.95 19.74 7.70
C ARG A 9 -14.04 18.52 7.63
N GLN A 10 -12.95 18.50 8.40
CA GLN A 10 -12.06 17.33 8.46
C GLN A 10 -12.79 16.11 9.03
N MET A 11 -13.54 16.25 10.12
CA MET A 11 -14.30 15.15 10.71
C MET A 11 -15.42 14.66 9.78
N ALA A 12 -16.08 15.57 9.06
CA ALA A 12 -17.07 15.23 8.05
C ALA A 12 -16.44 14.43 6.89
N ASN A 13 -15.34 14.92 6.31
CA ASN A 13 -14.65 14.29 5.19
C ASN A 13 -13.93 12.99 5.58
N GLN A 14 -13.66 12.79 6.88
CA GLN A 14 -13.12 11.54 7.42
C GLN A 14 -14.23 10.58 7.90
N HIS A 15 -15.50 10.89 7.61
CA HIS A 15 -16.66 10.05 7.95
C HIS A 15 -16.80 9.76 9.45
N LEU A 16 -16.30 10.66 10.30
CA LEU A 16 -16.40 10.57 11.76
C LEU A 16 -17.71 11.15 12.30
N LEU A 17 -18.36 12.04 11.53
CA LEU A 17 -19.66 12.62 11.89
C LEU A 17 -20.84 11.82 11.32
N LYS A 18 -20.65 11.21 10.16
CA LYS A 18 -21.66 10.40 9.47
C LYS A 18 -20.95 9.28 8.71
N PRO A 19 -21.20 8.02 9.07
CA PRO A 19 -20.68 6.89 8.31
C PRO A 19 -21.23 6.83 6.88
N THR A 20 -20.45 6.26 5.97
CA THR A 20 -20.82 5.98 4.56
C THR A 20 -20.33 4.60 4.14
N ASP A 21 -20.53 4.18 2.89
CA ASP A 21 -20.04 2.89 2.41
C ASP A 21 -18.50 2.78 2.46
N LYS A 22 -18.02 1.55 2.62
CA LYS A 22 -16.60 1.21 2.78
C LYS A 22 -15.69 1.79 1.70
N MET A 23 -16.11 1.74 0.44
CA MET A 23 -15.28 2.18 -0.67
C MET A 23 -15.12 3.69 -0.66
N THR A 24 -16.22 4.44 -0.48
CA THR A 24 -16.16 5.90 -0.29
C THR A 24 -15.25 6.28 0.88
N VAL A 25 -15.32 5.59 2.02
CA VAL A 25 -14.42 5.84 3.15
C VAL A 25 -12.95 5.68 2.76
N LEU A 26 -12.59 4.62 2.04
CA LEU A 26 -11.20 4.34 1.68
C LEU A 26 -10.64 5.35 0.67
N HIS A 27 -11.44 5.73 -0.33
CA HIS A 27 -11.09 6.76 -1.29
C HIS A 27 -10.83 8.10 -0.60
N ASP A 28 -11.78 8.55 0.24
CA ASP A 28 -11.68 9.85 0.91
C ASP A 28 -10.54 9.91 1.94
N LEU A 29 -10.26 8.79 2.62
CA LEU A 29 -9.15 8.71 3.56
C LEU A 29 -7.79 8.56 2.91
N CYS A 30 -7.71 8.27 1.61
CA CYS A 30 -6.46 7.90 0.96
C CYS A 30 -5.84 6.70 1.70
N GLY A 31 -6.66 5.66 1.91
CA GLY A 31 -6.31 4.45 2.66
C GLY A 31 -6.06 4.63 4.15
N VAL A 32 -5.77 3.52 4.82
CA VAL A 32 -5.58 3.45 6.26
C VAL A 32 -4.30 2.71 6.60
N GLN A 33 -3.49 3.30 7.49
CA GLN A 33 -2.27 2.69 7.99
C GLN A 33 -2.58 1.34 8.66
N ALA A 34 -1.91 0.27 8.23
CA ALA A 34 -2.24 -1.11 8.57
C ALA A 34 -1.05 -1.93 9.09
N GLN A 35 -0.05 -1.28 9.70
CA GLN A 35 1.05 -2.00 10.36
C GLN A 35 0.50 -2.86 11.50
N PHE A 36 -0.53 -2.34 12.19
CA PHE A 36 -1.40 -3.10 13.09
C PHE A 36 -2.77 -3.23 12.45
N MET A 37 -3.04 -4.39 11.85
CA MET A 37 -4.27 -4.62 11.08
C MET A 37 -5.54 -4.34 11.91
N VAL A 38 -5.53 -4.70 13.19
CA VAL A 38 -6.66 -4.45 14.11
C VAL A 38 -7.04 -2.95 14.20
N ASN A 39 -6.06 -2.04 14.12
CA ASN A 39 -6.32 -0.61 14.15
C ASN A 39 -6.91 -0.12 12.81
N ALA A 40 -6.47 -0.69 11.69
CA ALA A 40 -7.06 -0.41 10.39
C ALA A 40 -8.52 -0.87 10.34
N MET A 41 -8.81 -2.08 10.82
CA MET A 41 -10.17 -2.61 10.89
C MET A 41 -11.06 -1.80 11.82
N HIS A 42 -10.56 -1.41 13.00
CA HIS A 42 -11.27 -0.51 13.89
C HIS A 42 -11.56 0.86 13.24
N SER A 43 -10.58 1.42 12.53
CA SER A 43 -10.72 2.69 11.81
C SER A 43 -11.82 2.64 10.75
N LEU A 44 -11.95 1.51 10.03
CA LEU A 44 -13.04 1.29 9.08
C LEU A 44 -14.37 1.10 9.81
N LYS A 45 -14.41 0.29 10.88
CA LYS A 45 -15.62 -0.01 11.65
C LYS A 45 -16.34 1.24 12.17
N ILE A 46 -15.60 2.28 12.58
CA ILE A 46 -16.21 3.52 13.09
C ILE A 46 -16.65 4.50 11.99
N ARG A 47 -16.28 4.25 10.72
CA ARG A 47 -16.55 5.14 9.58
C ARG A 47 -17.46 4.54 8.52
N CYS A 48 -17.55 3.21 8.46
CA CYS A 48 -18.32 2.52 7.43
C CYS A 48 -19.72 2.17 7.94
N SER A 49 -20.75 2.43 7.16
CA SER A 49 -22.14 2.04 7.44
C SER A 49 -22.40 0.55 7.13
N ASP A 50 -21.56 -0.05 6.30
CA ASP A 50 -21.66 -1.41 5.75
C ASP A 50 -20.52 -2.33 6.23
N TYR A 51 -19.88 -2.00 7.36
CA TYR A 51 -18.80 -2.81 7.90
C TYR A 51 -19.26 -4.25 8.22
N ASN A 52 -18.60 -5.23 7.61
CA ASN A 52 -18.76 -6.64 7.91
C ASN A 52 -17.38 -7.32 7.86
N GLU A 53 -17.02 -8.07 8.91
CA GLU A 53 -15.72 -8.73 9.04
C GLU A 53 -15.44 -9.73 7.92
N ASP A 54 -16.48 -10.37 7.37
CA ASP A 54 -16.34 -11.37 6.32
C ASP A 54 -16.02 -10.77 4.94
N THR A 55 -16.49 -9.55 4.67
CA THR A 55 -16.42 -8.88 3.36
C THR A 55 -15.59 -7.59 3.37
N VAL A 56 -15.06 -7.16 4.52
CA VAL A 56 -14.29 -5.91 4.62
C VAL A 56 -13.10 -5.89 3.68
N LYS A 57 -12.45 -7.04 3.46
CA LYS A 57 -11.28 -7.18 2.57
C LYS A 57 -11.59 -7.04 1.08
N ASP A 58 -12.86 -7.16 0.67
CA ASP A 58 -13.21 -7.24 -0.74
C ASP A 58 -12.92 -5.92 -1.46
N GLY A 59 -12.20 -5.99 -2.58
CA GLY A 59 -11.75 -4.81 -3.34
C GLY A 59 -10.61 -4.03 -2.69
N LEU A 60 -9.98 -4.58 -1.63
CA LEU A 60 -8.91 -3.91 -0.90
C LEU A 60 -7.56 -4.56 -1.15
N VAL A 61 -6.53 -3.72 -1.24
CA VAL A 61 -5.13 -4.17 -1.33
C VAL A 61 -4.33 -3.66 -0.15
N LYS A 62 -3.29 -4.42 0.20
CA LYS A 62 -2.32 -4.07 1.26
C LYS A 62 -0.93 -3.90 0.67
N ASN A 63 -0.35 -2.71 0.79
CA ASN A 63 0.97 -2.41 0.24
C ASN A 63 1.75 -1.39 1.09
N TRP A 64 3.06 -1.29 0.87
CA TRP A 64 3.89 -0.21 1.39
C TRP A 64 3.73 1.02 0.49
N THR A 65 3.27 2.13 1.05
CA THR A 65 3.01 3.35 0.27
C THR A 65 3.56 4.58 0.98
N VAL A 66 2.68 5.49 1.43
CA VAL A 66 3.00 6.78 2.01
C VAL A 66 3.97 6.62 3.18
N ARG A 67 5.12 7.29 3.11
CA ARG A 67 6.20 7.25 4.12
C ARG A 67 6.80 5.83 4.36
N GLY A 68 6.60 4.88 3.44
CA GLY A 68 7.16 3.54 3.54
C GLY A 68 6.50 2.64 4.59
N THR A 69 5.27 2.94 5.03
CA THR A 69 4.52 2.09 5.96
C THR A 69 3.43 1.30 5.24
N VAL A 70 3.04 0.17 5.83
CA VAL A 70 1.95 -0.67 5.32
C VAL A 70 0.63 0.05 5.48
N HIS A 71 -0.20 0.04 4.44
CA HIS A 71 -1.54 0.60 4.44
C HIS A 71 -2.49 -0.34 3.68
N VAL A 72 -3.78 -0.19 3.94
CA VAL A 72 -4.89 -0.81 3.20
C VAL A 72 -5.64 0.28 2.43
N PHE A 73 -5.92 0.05 1.15
CA PHE A 73 -6.60 0.98 0.24
C PHE A 73 -7.60 0.26 -0.64
N ALA A 74 -8.47 1.03 -1.30
CA ALA A 74 -9.15 0.59 -2.50
C ALA A 74 -8.11 0.20 -3.58
N GLU A 75 -8.35 -0.90 -4.28
CA GLU A 75 -7.41 -1.44 -5.28
C GLU A 75 -7.11 -0.46 -6.43
N ASP A 76 -8.14 0.21 -6.91
CA ASP A 76 -8.11 1.20 -8.00
C ASP A 76 -7.41 2.51 -7.62
N ASP A 77 -7.24 2.80 -6.34
CA ASP A 77 -6.46 3.93 -5.84
C ASP A 77 -4.95 3.67 -5.81
N LEU A 78 -4.52 2.40 -5.79
CA LEU A 78 -3.11 2.02 -5.66
C LEU A 78 -2.18 2.73 -6.68
N PRO A 79 -2.55 2.86 -7.98
CA PRO A 79 -1.84 3.68 -8.97
C PRO A 79 -1.50 5.11 -8.56
N SER A 80 -2.33 5.75 -7.72
CA SER A 80 -2.13 7.14 -7.29
C SER A 80 -1.07 7.26 -6.19
N PHE A 81 -0.80 6.17 -5.45
CA PHE A 81 0.10 6.16 -4.28
C PHE A 81 1.47 5.55 -4.55
N ILE A 82 1.58 4.70 -5.57
CA ILE A 82 2.85 4.24 -6.10
C ILE A 82 3.17 5.14 -7.30
N HIS A 83 4.41 5.61 -7.48
CA HIS A 83 4.79 6.40 -8.66
C HIS A 83 4.52 5.60 -9.95
N CYS A 84 3.30 5.73 -10.49
CA CYS A 84 2.84 5.01 -11.67
C CYS A 84 2.41 6.01 -12.72
N ASN A 85 3.09 6.03 -13.86
CA ASN A 85 2.59 6.77 -15.00
C ASN A 85 1.28 6.12 -15.46
N ASN A 86 0.15 6.80 -15.27
CA ASN A 86 -1.19 6.33 -15.64
C ASN A 86 -1.56 4.93 -15.11
N GLY A 87 -1.02 4.54 -13.94
CA GLY A 87 -1.30 3.23 -13.33
C GLY A 87 -0.71 2.01 -14.03
N GLN A 88 0.12 2.20 -15.06
CA GLN A 88 0.71 1.08 -15.83
C GLN A 88 2.09 0.66 -15.31
N ASP A 89 2.71 1.47 -14.46
CA ASP A 89 4.13 1.35 -14.14
C ASP A 89 4.42 0.82 -12.73
N TYR A 90 3.41 0.44 -11.92
CA TYR A 90 3.64 -0.07 -10.54
C TYR A 90 4.44 -1.38 -10.50
N LEU A 91 4.51 -2.11 -11.62
CA LEU A 91 5.30 -3.33 -11.79
C LEU A 91 6.61 -3.08 -12.56
N ARG A 92 6.92 -1.84 -12.94
CA ARG A 92 8.14 -1.55 -13.69
C ARG A 92 9.37 -1.67 -12.79
N ASN A 93 10.40 -2.26 -13.38
CA ASN A 93 11.73 -2.33 -12.81
C ASN A 93 12.51 -1.07 -13.19
N ASP A 94 12.39 -0.01 -12.39
CA ASP A 94 13.00 1.30 -12.61
C ASP A 94 14.21 1.58 -11.70
N TRP A 95 14.84 0.52 -11.17
CA TRP A 95 16.07 0.56 -10.37
C TRP A 95 17.32 1.00 -11.19
N ARG A 96 17.24 2.17 -11.83
CA ARG A 96 18.23 2.70 -12.78
C ARG A 96 19.35 3.52 -12.11
N GLY A 97 19.33 3.65 -10.79
CA GLY A 97 20.33 4.43 -10.08
C GLY A 97 20.21 4.41 -8.57
N TYR A 98 21.12 5.12 -7.92
CA TYR A 98 21.11 5.28 -6.48
C TYR A 98 20.09 6.37 -6.06
N THR A 99 19.26 6.04 -5.09
CA THR A 99 18.35 6.89 -4.34
C THR A 99 18.96 7.25 -2.98
N PHE A 100 18.30 8.16 -2.26
CA PHE A 100 18.66 8.49 -0.88
C PHE A 100 18.79 7.25 0.04
N TRP A 101 18.04 6.18 -0.23
CA TRP A 101 17.99 4.98 0.60
C TRP A 101 19.12 3.97 0.32
N ASN A 102 19.51 3.80 -0.95
CA ASN A 102 20.49 2.80 -1.36
C ASN A 102 21.91 3.38 -1.57
N GLN A 103 22.11 4.69 -1.43
CA GLN A 103 23.43 5.36 -1.52
C GLN A 103 24.32 5.20 -0.26
N ARG A 104 23.89 4.41 0.73
CA ARG A 104 24.63 4.22 1.98
C ARG A 104 25.91 3.43 1.73
N ASP A 105 26.98 3.76 2.45
CA ASP A 105 28.21 2.99 2.38
C ASP A 105 27.96 1.51 2.73
N LYS A 106 28.56 0.60 1.98
CA LYS A 106 28.37 -0.87 2.08
C LYS A 106 26.92 -1.34 1.88
N TRP A 107 26.08 -0.58 1.20
CA TRP A 107 24.73 -1.03 0.87
C TRP A 107 24.78 -2.25 -0.05
N ALA A 108 24.31 -3.39 0.45
CA ALA A 108 24.42 -4.66 -0.27
C ALA A 108 23.52 -4.75 -1.50
N LEU A 109 22.40 -4.02 -1.53
CA LEU A 109 21.44 -4.06 -2.63
C LEU A 109 21.77 -2.95 -3.64
N THR A 110 22.80 -3.14 -4.46
CA THR A 110 23.09 -2.21 -5.58
C THR A 110 21.88 -2.09 -6.53
N PRO A 111 21.76 -1.02 -7.33
CA PRO A 111 20.68 -0.88 -8.30
C PRO A 111 20.51 -2.12 -9.19
N GLU A 112 21.62 -2.74 -9.63
CA GLU A 112 21.61 -3.95 -10.45
C GLU A 112 21.04 -5.15 -9.68
N ARG A 113 21.40 -5.32 -8.39
CA ARG A 113 20.83 -6.37 -7.55
C ARG A 113 19.36 -6.14 -7.26
N GLN A 114 18.93 -4.89 -7.05
CA GLN A 114 17.52 -4.55 -6.88
C GLN A 114 16.72 -4.86 -8.14
N ALA A 115 17.25 -4.51 -9.31
CA ALA A 115 16.64 -4.85 -10.59
C ALA A 115 16.54 -6.37 -10.78
N TYR A 116 17.60 -7.11 -10.49
CA TYR A 116 17.60 -8.57 -10.56
C TYR A 116 16.54 -9.18 -9.63
N PHE A 117 16.50 -8.78 -8.34
CA PHE A 117 15.54 -9.33 -7.38
C PHE A 117 14.09 -8.96 -7.73
N ALA A 118 13.84 -7.75 -8.24
CA ALA A 118 12.52 -7.35 -8.71
C ALA A 118 12.02 -8.30 -9.82
N ASN A 119 12.86 -8.61 -10.80
CA ASN A 119 12.50 -9.55 -11.86
C ASN A 119 12.24 -10.97 -11.33
N VAL A 120 13.10 -11.49 -10.46
CA VAL A 120 12.91 -12.83 -9.87
C VAL A 120 11.60 -12.91 -9.08
N ILE A 121 11.30 -11.90 -8.27
CA ILE A 121 10.05 -11.83 -7.49
C ILE A 121 8.84 -11.75 -8.42
N LEU A 122 8.88 -10.88 -9.44
CA LEU A 122 7.79 -10.74 -10.40
C LEU A 122 7.53 -12.03 -11.17
N GLU A 123 8.57 -12.73 -11.64
CA GLU A 123 8.43 -14.02 -12.31
C GLU A 123 7.85 -15.09 -11.38
N ALA A 124 8.33 -15.16 -10.13
CA ALA A 124 7.84 -16.14 -9.16
C ALA A 124 6.35 -15.95 -8.83
N LEU A 125 5.89 -14.69 -8.74
CA LEU A 125 4.52 -14.35 -8.40
C LEU A 125 3.52 -14.49 -9.57
N LYS A 126 3.97 -14.73 -10.81
CA LYS A 126 3.06 -14.97 -11.95
C LYS A 126 2.24 -16.26 -11.78
N CYS A 127 2.79 -17.25 -11.10
CA CYS A 127 2.19 -18.58 -11.00
C CYS A 127 1.30 -18.73 -9.76
N SER A 128 1.69 -18.13 -8.64
CA SER A 128 0.94 -18.21 -7.38
C SER A 128 1.36 -17.12 -6.40
N GLU A 129 0.53 -16.93 -5.38
CA GLU A 129 0.93 -16.22 -4.16
C GLU A 129 2.03 -17.01 -3.45
N LEU A 130 3.03 -16.31 -2.91
CA LEU A 130 4.16 -16.90 -2.20
C LEU A 130 4.38 -16.17 -0.89
N THR A 131 4.76 -16.92 0.14
CA THR A 131 5.24 -16.37 1.39
C THR A 131 6.62 -15.72 1.20
N ARG A 132 7.02 -14.91 2.18
CA ARG A 132 8.35 -14.29 2.20
C ARG A 132 9.48 -15.32 2.09
N GLU A 133 9.35 -16.45 2.78
CA GLU A 133 10.41 -17.48 2.80
C GLU A 133 10.49 -18.23 1.47
N GLU A 134 9.36 -18.49 0.81
CA GLU A 134 9.33 -19.08 -0.53
C GLU A 134 9.92 -18.15 -1.60
N LEU A 135 9.66 -16.84 -1.49
CA LEU A 135 10.28 -15.83 -2.36
C LEU A 135 11.80 -15.75 -2.17
N LYS A 136 12.29 -15.85 -0.93
CA LYS A 136 13.74 -15.88 -0.65
C LYS A 136 14.41 -17.08 -1.32
N VAL A 137 13.81 -18.28 -1.20
CA VAL A 137 14.32 -19.49 -1.85
C VAL A 137 14.38 -19.33 -3.37
N SER A 138 13.41 -18.63 -3.97
CA SER A 138 13.40 -18.34 -5.41
C SER A 138 14.52 -17.37 -5.82
N ALA A 139 14.87 -16.41 -4.96
CA ALA A 139 15.95 -15.46 -5.17
C ALA A 139 17.35 -16.07 -5.02
N ASP A 140 17.51 -17.07 -4.14
CA ASP A 140 18.79 -17.73 -3.84
C ASP A 140 19.20 -18.76 -4.91
N LYS A 141 18.26 -19.29 -5.70
CA LYS A 141 18.54 -20.33 -6.72
C LYS A 141 19.35 -19.85 -7.94
N THR A 142 19.67 -18.57 -8.05
CA THR A 142 20.34 -17.97 -9.22
C THR A 142 21.59 -17.16 -8.89
N VAL A 143 22.11 -17.27 -7.65
CA VAL A 143 23.38 -16.65 -7.20
C VAL A 143 24.47 -17.71 -7.05
#